data_AF-J9AEM8-F1
#
_entry.id   AF-J9AEM8-F1
#
_cell.length_a   1.000
_cell.length_b   1.000
_cell.length_c   1.000
_cell.angle_alpha   90.00
_cell.angle_beta   90.00
_cell.angle_gamma   90.00
#
_symmetry.space_group_name_H-M   'P 1'
#
loop_
_entity.id
_entity.type
_entity.pdbx_description
1 polymer ?
#
loop_
_entity_poly.entity_id
_entity_poly.type
_entity_poly.pdbx_seq_one_letter_code
_entity_poly.pdbx_strand_id
1 'polypeptide(L)'
;MFTAVLEKPSHALFRTCAFSGRFNEFKGKLFRAAQSSRKRNVATKDVIEETRAMLEFGLTREHLQNLPRKELFPKKAMYNVDDVYRKALQVHGSERGIQQRMQLYQKYLYHNPLFDERKQNKNQSTSFVAE
;
A
#
# COMPACT_ATOMS: atom_id res chain seq x y z
N MET A 1 3.86 -49.60 -56.08
CA MET A 1 2.63 -49.55 -55.26
C MET A 1 3.02 -49.03 -53.88
N PHE A 2 2.57 -47.83 -53.52
CA PHE A 2 2.86 -47.21 -52.22
C PHE A 2 1.78 -47.63 -51.21
N THR A 3 2.14 -48.33 -50.16
CA THR A 3 1.25 -48.64 -49.04
C THR A 3 1.40 -47.57 -47.96
N ALA A 4 0.30 -46.84 -47.72
CA ALA A 4 0.16 -45.87 -46.66
C ALA A 4 0.23 -46.59 -45.29
N VAL A 5 1.16 -46.17 -44.43
CA VAL A 5 1.16 -46.53 -43.01
C VAL A 5 0.41 -45.43 -42.27
N LEU A 6 -0.85 -45.73 -41.96
CA LEU A 6 -1.79 -44.91 -41.22
C LEU A 6 -1.30 -44.73 -39.77
N GLU A 7 -1.05 -43.48 -39.37
CA GLU A 7 -0.69 -43.08 -38.01
C GLU A 7 -1.75 -43.53 -36.99
N LYS A 8 -1.29 -44.03 -35.84
CA LYS A 8 -2.14 -44.32 -34.68
C LYS A 8 -2.18 -43.10 -33.78
N PRO A 9 -3.35 -42.53 -33.43
CA PRO A 9 -3.42 -41.53 -32.37
C PRO A 9 -3.29 -42.25 -31.02
N SER A 10 -2.18 -42.04 -30.33
CA SER A 10 -2.03 -42.40 -28.91
C SER A 10 -2.95 -41.51 -28.08
N HIS A 11 -4.10 -42.04 -27.68
CA HIS A 11 -5.00 -41.38 -26.75
C HIS A 11 -4.27 -41.08 -25.43
N ALA A 12 -4.00 -39.81 -25.17
CA ALA A 12 -3.51 -39.35 -23.88
C ALA A 12 -4.61 -39.58 -22.83
N LEU A 13 -4.43 -40.61 -22.01
CA LEU A 13 -5.25 -40.85 -20.83
C LEU A 13 -4.87 -39.82 -19.77
N PHE A 14 -5.60 -38.70 -19.75
CA PHE A 14 -5.55 -37.79 -18.61
C PHE A 14 -6.12 -38.52 -17.39
N ARG A 15 -5.23 -38.96 -16.50
CA ARG A 15 -5.58 -39.44 -15.17
C ARG A 15 -6.22 -38.29 -14.41
N THR A 16 -7.54 -38.26 -14.33
CA THR A 16 -8.27 -37.46 -13.37
C THR A 16 -8.02 -38.06 -11.99
N CYS A 17 -7.02 -37.55 -11.29
CA CYS A 17 -6.86 -37.84 -9.87
C CYS A 17 -8.12 -37.37 -9.14
N ALA A 18 -8.82 -38.31 -8.51
CA ALA A 18 -9.99 -38.03 -7.69
C ALA A 18 -9.65 -36.94 -6.66
N PHE A 19 -10.31 -35.80 -6.82
CA PHE A 19 -10.20 -34.64 -5.94
C PHE A 19 -10.78 -35.02 -4.57
N SER A 20 -9.91 -35.47 -3.66
CA SER A 20 -10.29 -35.78 -2.28
C SER A 20 -10.35 -34.48 -1.47
N GLY A 21 -11.51 -34.24 -0.85
CA GLY A 21 -11.89 -33.02 -0.12
C GLY A 21 -11.16 -32.79 1.21
N ARG A 22 -9.83 -32.86 1.25
CA ARG A 22 -9.00 -32.55 2.43
C ARG A 22 -8.05 -31.36 2.21
N PHE A 23 -8.52 -30.32 1.52
CA PHE A 23 -7.71 -29.11 1.27
C PHE A 23 -7.76 -28.05 2.40
N ASN A 24 -8.56 -28.27 3.46
CA ASN A 24 -8.72 -27.25 4.50
C ASN A 24 -7.49 -27.10 5.41
N GLU A 25 -6.63 -28.10 5.53
CA GLU A 25 -5.42 -28.04 6.38
C GLU A 25 -4.24 -27.30 5.71
N PHE A 26 -4.26 -27.17 4.37
CA PHE A 26 -3.22 -26.50 3.59
C PHE A 26 -3.63 -25.11 3.09
N LYS A 27 -4.86 -24.66 3.37
CA LYS A 27 -5.31 -23.28 3.13
C LYS A 27 -4.36 -22.32 3.85
N GLY A 28 -3.53 -21.61 3.07
CA GLY A 28 -2.58 -20.61 3.56
C GLY A 28 -1.11 -21.01 3.55
N LYS A 29 -0.76 -22.30 3.39
CA LYS A 29 0.65 -22.76 3.33
C LYS A 29 1.18 -22.93 1.90
N LEU A 30 0.31 -23.27 0.94
CA LEU A 30 0.71 -23.59 -0.44
C LEU A 30 1.30 -22.40 -1.24
N PHE A 31 1.12 -21.16 -0.79
CA PHE A 31 1.60 -19.98 -1.51
C PHE A 31 2.57 -19.10 -0.71
N ARG A 32 3.10 -19.60 0.42
CA ARG A 32 3.98 -18.81 1.29
C ARG A 32 5.23 -18.29 0.58
N ALA A 33 5.76 -19.02 -0.41
CA ALA A 33 6.89 -18.59 -1.24
C ALA A 33 6.52 -17.58 -2.34
N ALA A 34 5.24 -17.55 -2.77
CA ALA A 34 4.72 -16.63 -3.77
C ALA A 34 4.15 -15.34 -3.15
N GLN A 35 4.09 -15.24 -1.81
CA GLN A 35 3.67 -14.02 -1.16
C GLN A 35 4.72 -12.94 -1.36
N SER A 36 4.33 -11.86 -2.05
CA SER A 36 5.20 -10.71 -2.21
C SER A 36 5.58 -10.17 -0.83
N SER A 37 6.89 -10.09 -0.57
CA SER A 37 7.41 -9.44 0.62
C SER A 37 6.99 -7.97 0.58
N ARG A 38 5.90 -7.65 1.28
CA ARG A 38 5.46 -6.28 1.45
C ARG A 38 6.44 -5.62 2.42
N LYS A 39 7.50 -5.02 1.89
CA LYS A 39 8.39 -4.13 2.66
C LYS A 39 7.50 -3.08 3.33
N ARG A 40 7.40 -3.15 4.66
CA ARG A 40 6.71 -2.13 5.43
C ARG A 40 7.58 -0.89 5.37
N ASN A 41 6.98 0.24 5.00
CA ASN A 41 7.65 1.52 5.11
C ASN A 41 7.93 1.74 6.60
N VAL A 42 9.18 1.57 7.03
CA VAL A 42 9.61 1.94 8.38
C VAL A 42 9.60 3.46 8.40
N ALA A 43 8.49 4.03 8.85
CA ALA A 43 8.41 5.45 9.12
C ALA A 43 9.35 5.75 10.30
N THR A 44 10.54 6.27 10.02
CA THR A 44 11.39 6.88 11.03
C THR A 44 10.64 8.09 11.57
N LYS A 45 10.33 8.11 12.87
CA LYS A 45 9.48 9.14 13.50
C LYS A 45 9.99 10.57 13.27
N ASP A 46 11.30 10.71 13.06
CA ASP A 46 11.98 12.01 13.00
C ASP A 46 12.06 12.57 11.58
N VAL A 47 11.60 11.83 10.57
CA VAL A 47 11.74 12.20 9.16
C VAL A 47 10.41 12.10 8.44
N ILE A 48 10.12 13.11 7.62
CA ILE A 48 8.88 13.22 6.86
C ILE A 48 9.15 13.33 5.36
N GLU A 49 8.31 12.66 4.56
CA GLU A 49 8.33 12.76 3.10
C GLU A 49 7.83 14.13 2.65
N GLU A 50 8.37 14.65 1.53
CA GLU A 50 7.95 15.93 0.93
C GLU A 50 6.44 16.06 0.78
N THR A 51 5.81 15.06 0.14
CA THR A 51 4.36 15.05 -0.11
C THR A 51 3.56 15.08 1.18
N ARG A 52 4.03 14.37 2.21
CA ARG A 52 3.39 14.33 3.51
C ARG A 52 3.54 15.66 4.24
N ALA A 53 4.71 16.29 4.18
CA ALA A 53 4.95 17.60 4.76
C ALA A 53 4.09 18.69 4.11
N MET A 54 3.92 18.64 2.78
CA MET A 54 3.05 19.57 2.06
C MET A 54 1.58 19.45 2.51
N LEU A 55 1.10 18.22 2.70
CA LEU A 55 -0.28 17.97 3.10
C LEU A 55 -0.55 18.23 4.59
N GLU A 56 0.32 17.76 5.48
CA GLU A 56 0.16 17.89 6.93
C GLU A 56 0.37 19.33 7.41
N PHE A 57 1.43 19.98 6.93
CA PHE A 57 1.81 21.32 7.35
C PHE A 57 1.37 22.41 6.37
N GLY A 58 0.74 22.07 5.24
CA GLY A 58 0.29 23.04 4.24
C GLY A 58 1.45 23.83 3.61
N LEU A 59 2.62 23.20 3.45
CA LEU A 59 3.80 23.82 2.85
C LEU A 59 3.84 23.64 1.34
N THR A 60 4.45 24.59 0.63
CA THR A 60 4.75 24.45 -0.81
C THR A 60 6.08 23.75 -1.00
N ARG A 61 6.30 23.26 -2.22
CA ARG A 61 7.57 22.65 -2.63
C ARG A 61 8.76 23.60 -2.46
N GLU A 62 8.58 24.87 -2.77
CA GLU A 62 9.60 25.92 -2.63
C GLU A 62 10.03 26.11 -1.17
N HIS A 63 9.08 26.05 -0.23
CA HIS A 63 9.40 26.14 1.19
C HIS A 63 10.26 24.97 1.66
N LEU A 64 10.03 23.77 1.11
CA LEU A 64 10.76 22.56 1.46
C LEU A 64 12.14 22.48 0.79
N GLN A 65 12.31 23.02 -0.42
CA GLN A 65 13.61 23.07 -1.10
C GLN A 65 14.67 23.88 -0.34
N ASN A 66 14.23 24.85 0.48
CA ASN A 66 15.11 25.63 1.34
C ASN A 66 15.59 24.86 2.59
N LEU A 67 15.04 23.67 2.87
CA LEU A 67 15.39 22.86 4.04
C LEU A 67 16.47 21.83 3.72
N PRO A 68 17.32 21.47 4.71
CA PRO A 68 18.31 20.43 4.53
C PRO A 68 17.64 19.09 4.20
N ARG A 69 17.91 18.58 3.00
CA ARG A 69 17.39 17.29 2.54
C ARG A 69 18.21 16.15 3.14
N LYS A 70 17.54 15.14 3.70
CA LYS A 70 18.21 13.89 4.08
C LYS A 70 18.33 12.99 2.85
N GLU A 71 19.57 12.70 2.45
CA GLU A 71 19.91 11.93 1.23
C GLU A 71 19.66 10.42 1.34
N LEU A 72 19.05 9.96 2.43
CA LEU A 72 18.79 8.55 2.72
C LEU A 72 18.02 7.84 1.59
N PHE A 73 17.30 8.58 0.74
CA PHE A 73 16.53 8.02 -0.37
C PHE A 73 16.66 8.89 -1.64
N PRO A 74 17.26 8.38 -2.74
CA PRO A 74 17.38 9.14 -3.97
C PRO A 74 16.01 9.43 -4.62
N LYS A 75 15.04 8.52 -4.44
CA LYS A 75 13.71 8.61 -5.05
C LYS A 75 12.72 9.51 -4.31
N LYS A 76 12.94 9.77 -3.04
CA LYS A 76 12.00 10.52 -2.18
C LYS A 76 12.75 11.60 -1.42
N ALA A 77 12.30 12.85 -1.53
CA ALA A 77 12.84 13.90 -0.68
C ALA A 77 12.27 13.74 0.73
N MET A 78 13.20 13.74 1.69
CA MET A 78 12.95 13.46 3.10
C MET A 78 13.54 14.60 3.91
N TYR A 79 12.78 15.11 4.86
CA TYR A 79 13.13 16.26 5.68
C TYR A 79 12.97 15.93 7.16
N ASN A 80 13.72 16.62 8.02
CA ASN A 80 13.54 16.50 9.45
C ASN A 80 12.21 17.15 9.87
N VAL A 81 11.46 16.50 10.76
CA VAL A 81 10.16 17.00 11.22
C VAL A 81 10.31 18.34 11.94
N ASP A 82 11.35 18.50 12.75
CA ASP A 82 11.59 19.75 13.50
C ASP A 82 11.84 20.95 12.59
N ASP A 83 12.62 20.75 11.52
CA ASP A 83 12.95 21.81 10.56
C ASP A 83 11.72 22.19 9.73
N VAL A 84 10.92 21.20 9.33
CA VAL A 84 9.63 21.39 8.67
C VAL A 84 8.68 22.17 9.58
N TYR A 85 8.61 21.83 10.88
CA TYR A 85 7.75 22.51 11.84
C TYR A 85 8.16 23.98 12.04
N ARG A 86 9.47 24.25 12.20
CA ARG A 86 9.99 25.63 12.28
C ARG A 86 9.67 26.42 11.01
N LYS A 87 9.79 25.80 9.84
CA LYS A 87 9.43 26.45 8.58
C LYS A 87 7.93 26.71 8.47
N ALA A 88 7.11 25.77 8.91
CA ALA A 88 5.67 25.95 8.98
C ALA A 88 5.28 27.10 9.92
N LEU A 89 5.98 27.25 11.05
CA LEU A 89 5.76 28.37 11.96
C LEU A 89 6.10 29.71 11.29
N GLN A 90 7.16 29.78 10.49
CA GLN A 90 7.50 30.98 9.71
C GLN A 90 6.44 31.32 8.66
N VAL A 91 5.91 30.31 7.97
CA VAL A 91 4.94 30.50 6.87
C VAL A 91 3.54 30.83 7.39
N HIS A 92 3.07 30.13 8.41
CA HIS A 92 1.72 30.33 8.98
C HIS A 92 1.68 31.40 10.07
N GLY A 93 2.83 31.80 10.61
CA GLY A 93 2.98 32.83 11.63
C GLY A 93 2.52 32.43 13.05
N SER A 94 1.78 31.33 13.19
CA SER A 94 1.29 30.85 14.49
C SER A 94 1.12 29.34 14.53
N GLU A 95 1.28 28.77 15.72
CA GLU A 95 1.04 27.34 15.96
C GLU A 95 -0.44 26.97 15.75
N ARG A 96 -1.36 27.86 16.11
CA ARG A 96 -2.79 27.65 15.91
C ARG A 96 -3.15 27.45 14.43
N GLY A 97 -2.51 28.20 13.53
CA GLY A 97 -2.70 28.05 12.09
C GLY A 97 -2.25 26.68 11.56
N ILE A 98 -1.15 26.15 12.12
CA ILE A 98 -0.64 24.80 11.82
C ILE A 98 -1.63 23.75 12.32
N GLN A 99 -2.10 23.86 13.57
CA GLN A 99 -3.04 22.92 14.17
C GLN A 99 -4.36 22.84 13.38
N GLN A 100 -4.91 23.98 12.96
CA GLN A 100 -6.12 24.01 12.11
C GLN A 100 -5.90 23.28 10.79
N ARG A 101 -4.74 23.47 10.15
CA ARG A 101 -4.36 22.78 8.91
C ARG A 101 -4.26 21.27 9.12
N MET A 102 -3.62 20.86 10.21
CA MET A 102 -3.49 19.46 10.61
C MET A 102 -4.86 18.81 10.85
N GLN A 103 -5.78 19.51 11.52
CA GLN A 103 -7.15 19.03 11.74
C GLN A 103 -7.92 18.84 10.43
N LEU A 104 -7.77 19.78 9.49
CA LEU A 104 -8.36 19.64 8.15
C LEU A 104 -7.79 18.43 7.42
N TYR A 105 -6.46 18.27 7.42
CA TYR A 105 -5.81 17.11 6.82
C TYR A 105 -6.35 15.79 7.39
N GLN A 106 -6.43 15.68 8.72
CA GLN A 106 -6.99 14.49 9.39
C GLN A 106 -8.44 14.25 8.99
N LYS A 107 -9.27 15.31 8.97
CA LYS A 107 -10.67 15.22 8.53
C LYS A 107 -10.76 14.66 7.11
N TYR A 108 -9.96 15.14 6.15
CA TYR A 108 -10.01 14.65 4.78
C TYR A 108 -9.39 13.27 4.58
N LEU A 109 -8.43 12.88 5.42
CA LEU A 109 -7.83 11.55 5.34
C LEU A 109 -8.79 10.45 5.82
N TYR A 110 -9.58 10.73 6.87
CA TYR A 110 -10.42 9.74 7.53
C TYR A 110 -11.92 9.87 7.25
N HIS A 111 -12.42 11.06 6.89
CA HIS A 111 -13.83 11.28 6.51
C HIS A 111 -14.02 11.47 5.02
N ASN A 112 -13.17 10.84 4.21
CA ASN A 112 -13.44 10.73 2.79
C ASN A 112 -14.48 9.63 2.59
N PRO A 113 -15.70 9.92 2.08
CA PRO A 113 -16.75 8.92 1.90
C PRO A 113 -16.30 7.72 1.04
N LEU A 114 -15.35 7.94 0.12
CA LEU A 114 -14.71 6.87 -0.66
C LEU A 114 -13.85 5.89 0.16
N PHE A 115 -13.44 6.29 1.36
CA PHE A 115 -12.61 5.49 2.27
C PHE A 115 -13.47 4.65 3.24
N ASP A 116 -14.64 5.16 3.63
CA ASP A 116 -15.58 4.43 4.50
C ASP A 116 -16.21 3.22 3.80
N GLU A 117 -16.54 3.33 2.50
CA GLU A 117 -17.04 2.20 1.71
C GLU A 117 -16.05 1.01 1.65
N ARG A 118 -14.74 1.29 1.58
CA ARG A 118 -13.70 0.25 1.56
C ARG A 118 -13.64 -0.54 2.87
N LYS A 119 -13.96 0.08 4.00
CA LYS A 119 -14.04 -0.61 5.30
C LYS A 119 -15.28 -1.50 5.38
N GLN A 120 -16.42 -1.03 4.88
CA GLN A 120 -17.66 -1.80 4.88
C GLN A 120 -17.56 -3.05 3.98
N ASN A 121 -17.00 -2.91 2.77
CA ASN A 121 -16.84 -4.04 1.84
C ASN A 121 -15.91 -5.13 2.37
N LYS A 122 -14.92 -4.77 3.19
CA LYS A 122 -14.01 -5.74 3.84
C LYS A 122 -14.68 -6.53 4.96
N ASN A 123 -15.64 -5.92 5.66
CA ASN A 123 -16.38 -6.57 6.74
C ASN A 123 -17.52 -7.45 6.19
N GLN A 124 -18.14 -7.07 5.06
CA GLN A 124 -19.13 -7.91 4.38
C GLN A 124 -18.51 -9.16 3.73
N SER A 125 -17.30 -9.05 3.16
CA SER A 125 -16.63 -10.23 2.57
C SER A 125 -16.18 -11.27 3.61
N THR A 126 -16.15 -10.92 4.90
CA THR A 126 -15.91 -11.88 5.99
C THR A 126 -17.18 -12.50 6.57
N SER A 127 -18.36 -11.92 6.36
CA SER A 127 -19.63 -12.47 6.88
C SER A 127 -20.24 -13.56 5.98
N PHE A 128 -19.89 -13.61 4.70
CA PHE A 128 -20.39 -14.64 3.77
C PHE A 128 -19.63 -15.99 3.82
N VAL A 129 -18.69 -16.17 4.77
CA VAL A 129 -17.90 -17.40 4.93
C VAL A 129 -18.31 -18.18 6.20
N ALA A 130 -19.38 -17.75 6.87
CA ALA A 130 -19.93 -18.41 8.05
C ALA A 130 -21.39 -18.82 7.80
N GLU A 131 -21.59 -19.76 6.88
CA GLU A 131 -22.74 -20.68 6.84
C GLU A 131 -22.25 -22.05 6.34
#